data_AF-A0A929F4M1-F1
#
_entry.id   AF-A0A929F4M1-F1
#
_cell.length_a   1.000
_cell.length_b   1.000
_cell.length_c   1.000
_cell.angle_alpha   90.00
_cell.angle_beta   90.00
_cell.angle_gamma   90.00
#
_symmetry.space_group_name_H-M   'P 1'
#
loop_
_entity.id
_entity.type
_entity.pdbx_description
1 polymer ?
#
loop_
_entity_poly.entity_id
_entity_poly.type
_entity_poly.pdbx_seq_one_letter_code
_entity_poly.pdbx_strand_id
1 'polypeptide(L)'
;MVYKKTFFSIIILLWLLPNTAASKIEHPKQADTAKECAICHYRWVSTFFMEHRGTPLTPLMEEQVVGDQEMCLSCHDGSVHDSRDKVCNDPGHRVGNIPSDRVQIPEKFPLDENGAMQCTTCHTPHAMKSKEGVIVEFFIRAPNKNSSFCKLCHIKNIGGKTKGNHPIDISATRNPQAIIKAGGVLGTDLPNQIICETCHIPHGGINNKFLVLSAEDPHARSVLCEVCHTQNPGMTKDPSLNHFSHPLDLLPGKVAKIPKKWSNGKTVTLGTGGELVCRTCHKPHYAADREFLLADFKEKDSLCIECHRDHARIAGSPHDLKVSAPEYINMLGETSTHAGLCSPCHSVHNANEQKFIWSAPLGPSKLDGWNEKYTSEGNLVVMVCTGCHSEGNAAGKQLPPFGLHPRGLEIPEDKRIFANKQLLVGEQFPVYNERGELTTEGNIVCSTCHNPHQWDPHNHTNGRGVQAEGSATTSFLRPDVDKLFCAECHGEDSLFKFKFFHSTLGREKAKSPFQLKQKDIKTQ
;
A
#
# COMPACT_ATOMS: atom_id res chain seq x y z
N MET A 1 -12.75 88.10 45.99
CA MET A 1 -12.92 87.28 44.77
C MET A 1 -11.87 86.16 44.82
N VAL A 2 -12.25 84.98 45.34
CA VAL A 2 -12.32 83.65 44.64
C VAL A 2 -11.06 83.36 43.81
N TYR A 3 -10.21 82.34 44.07
CA TYR A 3 -10.39 80.88 44.19
C TYR A 3 -9.20 80.26 44.98
N LYS A 4 -9.40 79.46 46.04
CA LYS A 4 -9.42 77.95 46.12
C LYS A 4 -8.15 77.25 45.57
N LYS A 5 -7.31 76.69 46.46
CA LYS A 5 -7.17 75.25 46.87
C LYS A 5 -6.61 74.36 45.74
N THR A 6 -5.61 73.50 45.91
CA THR A 6 -5.44 72.48 46.96
C THR A 6 -4.02 71.87 46.88
N PHE A 7 -3.46 71.47 48.03
CA PHE A 7 -2.19 70.75 48.21
C PHE A 7 -2.29 69.29 47.71
N PHE A 8 -1.23 68.78 47.09
CA PHE A 8 -0.93 67.34 47.01
C PHE A 8 0.58 67.11 47.22
N SER A 9 0.88 66.24 48.19
CA SER A 9 2.20 65.70 48.55
C SER A 9 2.90 65.02 47.38
N ILE A 10 4.25 64.98 47.38
CA ILE A 10 5.04 63.83 46.88
C ILE A 10 6.56 63.96 47.20
N ILE A 11 7.00 62.99 48.01
CA ILE A 11 8.18 62.11 47.89
C ILE A 11 9.60 62.68 48.09
N ILE A 12 10.17 62.22 49.21
CA ILE A 12 11.58 62.20 49.60
C ILE A 12 12.39 61.33 48.63
N LEU A 13 13.41 61.92 48.02
CA LEU A 13 14.41 61.22 47.21
C LEU A 13 15.50 60.67 48.15
N LEU A 14 15.37 59.39 48.55
CA LEU A 14 16.40 58.66 49.30
C LEU A 14 17.06 57.67 48.34
N TRP A 15 18.33 57.92 48.04
CA TRP A 15 19.23 57.04 47.32
C TRP A 15 19.29 55.66 47.98
N LEU A 16 18.67 54.66 47.35
CA LEU A 16 18.92 53.25 47.61
C LEU A 16 19.68 52.69 46.41
N LEU A 17 20.96 52.43 46.63
CA LEU A 17 21.79 51.61 45.75
C LEU A 17 21.10 50.23 45.58
N PRO A 18 20.94 49.70 44.36
CA PRO A 18 20.57 48.30 44.21
C PRO A 18 21.73 47.45 44.73
N ASN A 19 21.48 46.74 45.84
CA ASN A 19 22.25 45.57 46.23
C ASN A 19 22.33 44.65 45.01
N THR A 20 23.48 44.63 44.35
CA THR A 20 23.85 43.53 43.47
C THR A 20 24.03 42.31 44.38
N ALA A 21 22.93 41.61 44.65
CA ALA A 21 22.99 40.21 45.00
C ALA A 21 23.57 39.49 43.78
N ALA A 22 24.89 39.54 43.64
CA ALA A 22 25.61 38.53 42.90
C ALA A 22 25.22 37.22 43.58
N SER A 23 24.35 36.43 42.93
CA SER A 23 24.26 35.02 43.23
C SER A 23 25.65 34.47 42.96
N LYS A 24 26.47 34.41 44.00
CA LYS A 24 27.62 33.51 44.02
C LYS A 24 27.00 32.14 43.84
N ILE A 25 27.07 31.63 42.62
CA ILE A 25 27.08 30.21 42.37
C ILE A 25 28.29 29.72 43.15
N GLU A 26 28.09 29.31 44.41
CA GLU A 26 29.11 28.63 45.16
C GLU A 26 29.48 27.40 44.33
N HIS A 27 30.70 27.42 43.78
CA HIS A 27 31.32 26.20 43.29
C HIS A 27 31.33 25.23 44.46
N PRO A 28 30.84 24.00 44.29
CA PRO A 28 30.77 23.04 45.37
C PRO A 28 32.20 22.82 45.90
N LYS A 29 32.43 23.23 47.16
CA LYS A 29 33.75 23.17 47.83
C LYS A 29 34.21 21.74 48.13
N GLN A 30 33.39 20.75 47.82
CA GLN A 30 33.70 19.33 47.83
C GLN A 30 33.10 18.76 46.55
N ALA A 31 33.92 18.21 45.65
CA ALA A 31 33.39 17.28 44.67
C ALA A 31 32.67 16.19 45.46
N ASP A 32 31.42 15.91 45.12
CA ASP A 32 30.71 14.77 45.66
C ASP A 32 31.39 13.52 45.08
N THR A 33 32.44 13.05 45.78
CA THR A 33 33.22 11.87 45.43
C THR A 33 32.45 10.59 45.76
N ALA A 34 31.12 10.64 45.86
CA ALA A 34 30.31 9.43 45.86
C ALA A 34 30.77 8.58 44.68
N LYS A 35 31.20 7.33 44.97
CA LYS A 35 31.74 6.40 43.97
C LYS A 35 30.83 6.30 42.74
N GLU A 36 29.53 6.49 42.94
CA GLU A 36 28.49 6.45 41.91
C GLU A 36 28.57 7.60 40.89
N CYS A 37 28.86 8.84 41.32
CA CYS A 37 29.00 9.98 40.40
C CYS A 37 30.30 9.90 39.60
N ALA A 38 31.36 9.38 40.22
CA ALA A 38 32.67 9.20 39.59
C ALA A 38 32.68 8.16 38.45
N ILE A 39 31.67 7.29 38.34
CA ILE A 39 31.51 6.35 37.22
C ILE A 39 31.38 7.12 35.90
N CYS A 40 30.54 8.16 35.88
CA CYS A 40 30.32 8.99 34.69
C CYS A 40 31.22 10.23 34.69
N HIS A 41 31.50 10.79 35.86
CA HIS A 41 32.34 11.96 36.04
C HIS A 41 33.69 11.58 36.60
N TYR A 42 34.48 10.82 35.85
CA TYR A 42 35.79 10.32 36.29
C TYR A 42 36.72 11.42 36.82
N ARG A 43 36.65 12.62 36.23
CA ARG A 43 37.38 13.82 36.68
C ARG A 43 37.02 14.30 38.09
N TRP A 44 35.90 13.85 38.65
CA TRP A 44 35.47 14.19 40.02
C TRP A 44 36.09 13.28 41.07
N VAL A 45 36.82 12.22 40.69
CA VAL A 45 37.64 11.46 41.64
C VAL A 45 38.69 12.39 42.24
N SER A 46 38.89 12.32 43.55
CA SER A 46 39.73 13.25 44.32
C SER A 46 41.13 13.47 43.74
N THR A 47 41.79 12.41 43.25
CA THR A 47 43.14 12.51 42.66
C THR A 47 43.19 13.36 41.39
N PHE A 48 42.13 13.37 40.57
CA PHE A 48 42.06 14.23 39.39
C PHE A 48 41.49 15.62 39.73
N PHE A 49 40.48 15.68 40.61
CA PHE A 49 39.76 16.91 40.93
C PHE A 49 40.50 17.83 41.89
N MET A 50 41.03 17.28 42.99
CA MET A 50 41.68 18.04 44.05
C MET A 50 43.20 18.11 43.85
N GLU A 51 43.80 16.98 43.45
CA GLU A 51 45.26 16.87 43.33
C GLU A 51 45.77 17.18 41.90
N HIS A 52 44.87 17.32 40.92
CA HIS A 52 45.17 17.66 39.53
C HIS A 52 46.32 16.84 38.92
N ARG A 53 46.34 15.52 39.18
CA ARG A 53 47.39 14.64 38.68
C ARG A 53 46.84 13.27 38.25
N GLY A 54 47.60 12.60 37.38
CA GLY A 54 47.33 11.22 36.97
C GLY A 54 47.64 10.19 38.06
N THR A 55 47.29 8.94 37.78
CA THR A 55 47.65 7.75 38.56
C THR A 55 48.51 6.80 37.71
N PRO A 56 49.15 5.78 38.31
CA PRO A 56 49.84 4.73 37.54
C PRO A 56 48.93 3.94 36.58
N LEU A 57 47.61 3.95 36.79
CA LEU A 57 46.64 3.21 35.97
C LEU A 57 46.00 4.08 34.87
N THR A 58 45.88 5.39 35.10
CA THR A 58 45.20 6.32 34.18
C THR A 58 45.82 7.71 34.26
N PRO A 59 46.14 8.36 33.11
CA PRO A 59 46.64 9.73 33.09
C PRO A 59 45.62 10.76 33.61
N LEU A 60 46.04 12.00 33.83
CA LEU A 60 45.10 13.09 34.15
C LEU A 60 44.16 13.31 32.96
N MET A 61 42.86 13.21 33.19
CA MET A 61 41.85 13.47 32.16
C MET A 61 41.58 14.98 32.07
N GLU A 62 42.11 15.63 31.03
CA GLU A 62 41.95 17.07 30.80
C GLU A 62 40.67 17.42 30.03
N GLU A 63 40.20 16.49 29.19
CA GLU A 63 39.01 16.66 28.35
C GLU A 63 37.72 16.31 29.08
N GLN A 64 36.59 16.87 28.65
CA GLN A 64 35.28 16.55 29.20
C GLN A 64 34.63 15.46 28.36
N VAL A 65 34.85 14.20 28.74
CA VAL A 65 34.33 13.02 28.03
C VAL A 65 32.96 12.54 28.54
N VAL A 66 32.30 13.36 29.36
CA VAL A 66 31.02 13.01 29.99
C VAL A 66 29.91 13.05 28.95
N GLY A 67 29.32 11.89 28.68
CA GLY A 67 28.24 11.76 27.69
C GLY A 67 28.72 11.41 26.29
N ASP A 68 30.03 11.22 26.10
CA ASP A 68 30.59 10.64 24.89
C ASP A 68 30.14 9.19 24.72
N GLN A 69 30.15 8.71 23.48
CA GLN A 69 29.72 7.35 23.14
C GLN A 69 30.45 6.30 23.98
N GLU A 70 31.78 6.39 24.12
CA GLU A 70 32.59 5.43 24.89
C GLU A 70 32.16 5.36 26.36
N MET A 71 31.77 6.49 26.95
CA MET A 71 31.27 6.51 28.33
C MET A 71 29.97 5.72 28.44
N CYS A 72 29.04 5.91 27.50
CA CYS A 72 27.80 5.13 27.47
C CYS A 72 28.07 3.64 27.24
N LEU A 73 29.01 3.32 26.35
CA LEU A 73 29.36 1.93 26.02
C LEU A 73 30.02 1.20 27.19
N SER A 74 30.70 1.89 28.11
CA SER A 74 31.27 1.26 29.31
C SER A 74 30.24 0.56 30.22
N CYS A 75 28.96 0.92 30.11
CA CYS A 75 27.86 0.22 30.77
C CYS A 75 27.18 -0.81 29.84
N HIS A 76 27.16 -0.54 28.54
CA HIS A 76 26.52 -1.38 27.52
C HIS A 76 27.39 -2.53 27.00
N ASP A 77 28.68 -2.56 27.38
CA ASP A 77 29.68 -3.53 26.91
C ASP A 77 29.65 -4.89 27.61
N GLY A 78 28.70 -5.08 28.54
CA GLY A 78 28.59 -6.27 29.37
C GLY A 78 29.04 -6.06 30.82
N SER A 79 29.66 -4.93 31.14
CA SER A 79 30.02 -4.60 32.52
C SER A 79 28.80 -4.36 33.42
N VAL A 80 27.74 -3.75 32.89
CA VAL A 80 26.44 -3.60 33.58
C VAL A 80 25.36 -4.43 32.88
N HIS A 81 25.21 -4.24 31.57
CA HIS A 81 24.30 -5.01 30.74
C HIS A 81 24.80 -5.00 29.31
N ASP A 82 25.06 -6.17 28.71
CA ASP A 82 25.48 -6.19 27.30
C ASP A 82 24.27 -5.92 26.39
N SER A 83 24.30 -4.79 25.70
CA SER A 83 23.33 -4.50 24.63
C SER A 83 23.96 -3.86 23.41
N ARG A 84 25.26 -4.09 23.20
CA ARG A 84 25.97 -3.61 22.00
C ARG A 84 25.31 -4.10 20.72
N ASP A 85 24.79 -5.33 20.72
CA ASP A 85 24.09 -5.85 19.56
C ASP A 85 22.89 -4.98 19.19
N LYS A 86 22.03 -4.61 20.14
CA LYS A 86 20.85 -3.79 19.83
C LYS A 86 21.18 -2.31 19.55
N VAL A 87 22.12 -1.74 20.30
CA VAL A 87 22.40 -0.29 20.29
C VAL A 87 23.40 0.07 19.18
N CYS A 88 24.41 -0.77 18.95
CA CYS A 88 25.52 -0.50 18.03
C CYS A 88 25.41 -1.28 16.71
N ASN A 89 25.03 -2.56 16.76
CA ASN A 89 25.10 -3.45 15.59
C ASN A 89 23.78 -3.44 14.80
N ASP A 90 22.67 -3.71 15.47
CA ASP A 90 21.35 -3.81 14.88
C ASP A 90 20.79 -2.45 14.46
N PRO A 91 19.99 -2.36 13.38
CA PRO A 91 19.41 -1.11 12.92
C PRO A 91 18.67 -0.32 14.02
N GLY A 92 18.89 1.00 14.04
CA GLY A 92 18.25 1.90 14.99
C GLY A 92 18.68 3.35 14.78
N HIS A 93 18.19 4.26 15.62
CA HIS A 93 18.74 5.60 15.74
C HIS A 93 20.24 5.50 16.07
N ARG A 94 21.06 6.11 15.21
CA ARG A 94 22.51 6.14 15.35
C ARG A 94 22.98 7.53 15.77
N VAL A 95 24.02 7.53 16.60
CA VAL A 95 24.81 8.71 16.92
C VAL A 95 25.75 9.08 15.77
N GLY A 96 26.28 10.29 15.76
CA GLY A 96 27.13 10.83 14.69
C GLY A 96 26.37 11.20 13.42
N ASN A 97 25.05 10.96 13.36
CA ASN A 97 24.21 11.35 12.24
C ASN A 97 23.63 12.75 12.45
N ILE A 98 23.78 13.61 11.44
CA ILE A 98 23.10 14.90 11.38
C ILE A 98 21.60 14.66 11.06
N PRO A 99 20.66 15.18 11.88
CA PRO A 99 19.23 15.06 11.58
C PRO A 99 18.87 15.62 10.21
N SER A 100 18.07 14.88 9.45
CA SER A 100 17.53 15.37 8.17
C SER A 100 16.56 16.54 8.36
N ASP A 101 16.26 17.27 7.29
CA ASP A 101 15.23 18.33 7.22
C ASP A 101 13.79 17.89 7.62
N ARG A 102 13.55 16.58 7.72
CA ARG A 102 12.27 16.00 8.17
C ARG A 102 12.16 15.83 9.69
N VAL A 103 13.27 15.96 10.40
CA VAL A 103 13.35 15.79 11.85
C VAL A 103 13.75 17.13 12.45
N GLN A 104 12.99 17.61 13.43
CA GLN A 104 13.30 18.85 14.13
C GLN A 104 13.70 18.53 15.55
N ILE A 105 14.99 18.55 15.86
CA ILE A 105 15.45 18.36 17.24
C ILE A 105 15.15 19.63 18.05
N PRO A 106 14.41 19.55 19.16
CA PRO A 106 14.23 20.68 20.06
C PRO A 106 15.56 21.23 20.57
N GLU A 107 15.70 22.54 20.69
CA GLU A 107 16.94 23.22 21.13
C GLU A 107 17.47 22.70 22.48
N LYS A 108 16.58 22.27 23.37
CA LYS A 108 16.93 21.68 24.68
C LYS A 108 17.57 20.29 24.59
N PHE A 109 17.55 19.63 23.44
CA PHE A 109 18.17 18.33 23.24
C PHE A 109 19.55 18.53 22.62
N PRO A 110 20.62 18.10 23.31
CA PRO A 110 21.97 18.42 22.89
C PRO A 110 22.32 17.70 21.59
N LEU A 111 23.04 18.39 20.72
CA LEU A 111 23.76 17.84 19.58
C LEU A 111 25.25 18.10 19.82
N ASP A 112 26.12 17.41 19.09
CA ASP A 112 27.54 17.76 19.12
C ASP A 112 27.83 19.08 18.37
N GLU A 113 29.09 19.49 18.38
CA GLU A 113 29.57 20.71 17.72
C GLU A 113 29.32 20.74 16.20
N ASN A 114 29.16 19.57 15.57
CA ASN A 114 28.87 19.43 14.14
C ASN A 114 27.36 19.33 13.87
N GLY A 115 26.51 19.42 14.91
CA GLY A 115 25.07 19.27 14.82
C GLY A 115 24.61 17.82 14.68
N ALA A 116 25.46 16.83 14.98
CA ALA A 116 25.10 15.43 14.93
C ALA A 116 24.48 14.95 16.25
N MET A 117 23.59 13.96 16.15
CA MET A 117 22.95 13.36 17.32
C MET A 117 23.95 12.53 18.13
N GLN A 118 23.81 12.58 19.44
CA GLN A 118 24.60 11.81 20.41
C GLN A 118 23.67 10.97 21.29
N CYS A 119 24.23 10.03 22.06
CA CYS A 119 23.46 9.24 23.03
C CYS A 119 22.68 10.18 23.95
N THR A 120 23.34 11.26 24.36
CA THR A 120 22.81 12.31 25.22
C THR A 120 21.76 13.18 24.55
N THR A 121 21.54 13.13 23.23
CA THR A 121 20.41 13.85 22.59
C THR A 121 19.08 13.31 23.10
N CYS A 122 18.97 11.98 23.21
CA CYS A 122 17.77 11.30 23.66
C CYS A 122 17.84 10.93 25.14
N HIS A 123 19.02 10.47 25.58
CA HIS A 123 19.21 9.95 26.92
C HIS A 123 19.75 10.97 27.91
N THR A 124 19.41 10.78 29.17
CA THR A 124 20.01 11.53 30.29
C THR A 124 20.38 10.58 31.42
N PRO A 125 21.64 10.55 31.88
CA PRO A 125 22.03 9.78 33.05
C PRO A 125 21.52 10.42 34.36
N HIS A 126 21.07 11.68 34.29
CA HIS A 126 20.54 12.38 35.44
C HIS A 126 19.04 12.18 35.58
N ALA A 127 18.64 11.90 36.82
CA ALA A 127 17.25 11.85 37.24
C ALA A 127 16.54 13.18 36.94
N MET A 128 15.52 13.15 36.08
CA MET A 128 14.61 14.28 35.92
C MET A 128 13.46 14.17 36.93
N LYS A 129 13.23 15.22 37.74
CA LYS A 129 12.06 15.29 38.62
C LYS A 129 10.77 15.27 37.77
N SER A 130 9.92 14.26 37.92
CA SER A 130 8.54 14.32 37.42
C SER A 130 7.71 15.24 38.32
N LYS A 131 6.66 15.86 37.78
CA LYS A 131 5.74 16.74 38.53
C LYS A 131 4.95 16.02 39.64
N GLU A 132 5.03 14.70 39.76
CA GLU A 132 4.22 13.87 40.66
C GLU A 132 5.05 13.10 41.70
N GLY A 133 6.32 13.46 41.93
CA GLY A 133 7.11 12.85 43.00
C GLY A 133 7.57 11.41 42.73
N VAL A 134 7.30 10.87 41.53
CA VAL A 134 7.87 9.60 41.07
C VAL A 134 9.19 9.89 40.35
N ILE A 135 10.28 9.29 40.83
CA ILE A 135 11.61 9.38 40.22
C ILE A 135 11.62 8.49 38.96
N VAL A 136 11.62 9.17 37.81
CA VAL A 136 12.29 8.89 36.51
C VAL A 136 12.03 7.54 35.83
N GLU A 137 11.29 7.58 34.71
CA GLU A 137 11.45 6.61 33.61
C GLU A 137 12.92 6.61 33.19
N PHE A 138 13.66 5.55 33.51
CA PHE A 138 15.11 5.48 33.32
C PHE A 138 15.57 6.01 31.95
N PHE A 139 16.56 6.92 31.99
CA PHE A 139 17.41 7.35 30.89
C PHE A 139 16.79 8.08 29.69
N ILE A 140 15.56 8.58 29.64
CA ILE A 140 15.09 9.45 28.51
C ILE A 140 14.78 10.89 28.93
N ARG A 141 15.08 11.88 28.07
CA ARG A 141 15.02 13.32 28.39
C ARG A 141 13.62 13.96 28.42
N ALA A 142 12.59 13.20 28.13
CA ALA A 142 11.20 13.58 28.36
C ALA A 142 10.35 12.31 28.48
N PRO A 143 9.17 12.39 29.13
CA PRO A 143 8.24 11.26 29.18
C PRO A 143 7.91 10.75 27.79
N ASN A 144 7.78 9.43 27.66
CA ASN A 144 7.42 8.79 26.39
C ASN A 144 6.08 8.04 26.42
N LYS A 145 5.14 8.49 27.25
CA LYS A 145 3.78 7.95 27.23
C LYS A 145 3.17 8.13 25.83
N ASN A 146 2.77 7.03 25.19
CA ASN A 146 2.13 7.00 23.86
C ASN A 146 2.91 7.79 22.78
N SER A 147 4.22 7.52 22.69
CA SER A 147 5.17 8.16 21.78
C SER A 147 5.34 9.67 21.96
N SER A 148 4.97 10.24 23.12
CA SER A 148 5.08 11.68 23.35
C SER A 148 6.50 12.20 23.13
N PHE A 149 7.53 11.40 23.38
CA PHE A 149 8.92 11.77 23.13
C PHE A 149 9.24 11.79 21.63
N CYS A 150 8.87 10.74 20.89
CA CYS A 150 9.10 10.66 19.44
C CYS A 150 8.45 11.84 18.69
N LYS A 151 7.26 12.24 19.14
CA LYS A 151 6.47 13.35 18.57
C LYS A 151 7.13 14.72 18.77
N LEU A 152 8.11 14.86 19.68
CA LEU A 152 8.86 16.11 19.84
C LEU A 152 9.76 16.41 18.63
N CYS A 153 10.28 15.36 17.98
CA CYS A 153 11.21 15.48 16.87
C CYS A 153 10.58 15.13 15.51
N HIS A 154 9.73 14.12 15.47
CA HIS A 154 9.07 13.63 14.25
C HIS A 154 7.72 14.33 14.01
N ILE A 155 7.67 15.65 14.18
CA ILE A 155 6.44 16.46 14.10
C ILE A 155 5.74 16.37 12.73
N LYS A 156 6.47 16.02 11.67
CA LYS A 156 5.93 15.89 10.32
C LYS A 156 5.28 14.52 10.07
N ASN A 157 5.51 13.52 10.94
CA ASN A 157 4.93 12.18 10.86
C ASN A 157 3.60 12.03 11.62
N ILE A 158 3.12 13.09 12.29
CA ILE A 158 1.85 13.10 13.04
C ILE A 158 0.68 13.63 12.18
N GLY A 159 -0.54 13.66 12.74
CA GLY A 159 -1.71 14.29 12.10
C GLY A 159 -2.52 13.37 11.17
N GLY A 160 -2.17 12.09 11.12
CA GLY A 160 -2.93 11.06 10.41
C GLY A 160 -3.17 11.37 8.93
N LYS A 161 -4.28 10.86 8.40
CA LYS A 161 -4.61 10.92 6.96
C LYS A 161 -4.59 12.33 6.40
N THR A 162 -5.06 13.33 7.15
CA THR A 162 -5.07 14.74 6.71
C THR A 162 -3.69 15.31 6.40
N LYS A 163 -2.62 14.73 6.97
CA LYS A 163 -1.22 15.05 6.70
C LYS A 163 -0.50 13.99 5.86
N GLY A 164 -1.23 13.00 5.34
CA GLY A 164 -0.69 11.89 4.55
C GLY A 164 0.03 10.84 5.40
N ASN A 165 -0.32 10.73 6.69
CA ASN A 165 0.29 9.80 7.64
C ASN A 165 -0.72 8.73 8.08
N HIS A 166 -0.23 7.54 8.41
CA HIS A 166 -1.02 6.48 9.01
C HIS A 166 -1.56 6.98 10.36
N PRO A 167 -2.86 6.82 10.65
CA PRO A 167 -3.41 7.21 11.94
C PRO A 167 -2.70 6.50 13.09
N ILE A 168 -2.42 7.27 14.14
CA ILE A 168 -1.92 6.82 15.44
C ILE A 168 -2.82 7.44 16.51
N ASP A 169 -2.64 7.05 17.77
CA ASP A 169 -3.48 7.44 18.90
C ASP A 169 -4.94 6.96 18.76
N ILE A 170 -5.15 5.88 18.01
CA ILE A 170 -6.43 5.22 17.81
C ILE A 170 -6.33 3.75 18.21
N SER A 171 -7.45 3.11 18.54
CA SER A 171 -7.50 1.67 18.75
C SER A 171 -7.30 0.90 17.44
N ALA A 172 -6.44 -0.11 17.48
CA ALA A 172 -6.39 -1.11 16.43
C ALA A 172 -7.72 -1.87 16.37
N THR A 173 -8.18 -2.18 15.16
CA THR A 173 -9.41 -2.94 14.93
C THR A 173 -9.30 -4.41 15.34
N ARG A 174 -8.07 -4.90 15.58
CA ARG A 174 -7.74 -6.28 15.93
C ARG A 174 -6.61 -6.33 16.94
N ASN A 175 -6.47 -7.45 17.65
CA ASN A 175 -5.43 -7.66 18.65
C ASN A 175 -4.06 -7.94 17.99
N PRO A 176 -3.07 -7.03 18.07
CA PRO A 176 -1.83 -7.16 17.32
C PRO A 176 -0.76 -7.95 18.08
N GLN A 177 -1.08 -9.16 18.55
CA GLN A 177 -0.16 -9.98 19.37
C GLN A 177 1.18 -10.25 18.68
N ALA A 178 1.20 -10.40 17.35
CA ALA A 178 2.45 -10.60 16.59
C ALA A 178 3.39 -9.40 16.72
N ILE A 179 2.86 -8.17 16.79
CA ILE A 179 3.66 -6.94 17.00
C ILE A 179 4.30 -6.96 18.39
N ILE A 180 3.52 -7.28 19.43
CA ILE A 180 4.05 -7.34 20.81
C ILE A 180 5.17 -8.40 20.92
N LYS A 181 4.96 -9.58 20.32
CA LYS A 181 5.97 -10.65 20.29
C LYS A 181 7.24 -10.24 19.54
N ALA A 182 7.12 -9.34 18.56
CA ALA A 182 8.24 -8.78 17.82
C ALA A 182 8.93 -7.60 18.53
N GLY A 183 8.49 -7.23 19.75
CA GLY A 183 9.05 -6.15 20.54
C GLY A 183 8.39 -4.79 20.33
N GLY A 184 7.29 -4.72 19.57
CA GLY A 184 6.49 -3.50 19.46
C GLY A 184 5.68 -3.22 20.72
N VAL A 185 5.40 -1.93 20.94
CA VAL A 185 4.68 -1.43 22.12
C VAL A 185 3.36 -0.80 21.70
N LEU A 186 2.31 -1.07 22.48
CA LEU A 186 0.99 -0.46 22.31
C LEU A 186 0.80 0.65 23.32
N GLY A 187 0.03 1.66 22.95
CA GLY A 187 -0.34 2.73 23.87
C GLY A 187 -1.31 2.25 24.96
N THR A 188 -1.38 3.03 26.03
CA THR A 188 -2.10 2.65 27.26
C THR A 188 -3.41 3.39 27.47
N ASP A 189 -3.71 4.42 26.66
CA ASP A 189 -4.92 5.23 26.86
C ASP A 189 -6.15 4.62 26.19
N LEU A 190 -5.96 3.76 25.17
CA LEU A 190 -7.04 3.08 24.44
C LEU A 190 -6.74 1.59 24.29
N PRO A 191 -7.76 0.72 24.13
CA PRO A 191 -7.55 -0.68 23.81
C PRO A 191 -6.74 -0.83 22.53
N ASN A 192 -5.66 -1.63 22.58
CA ASN A 192 -4.73 -1.86 21.48
C ASN A 192 -4.32 -0.57 20.74
N GLN A 193 -4.03 0.50 21.48
CA GLN A 193 -3.74 1.81 20.88
C GLN A 193 -2.49 1.74 20.00
N ILE A 194 -2.64 2.16 18.74
CA ILE A 194 -1.55 2.26 17.77
C ILE A 194 -0.74 3.52 18.07
N ILE A 195 0.55 3.33 18.31
CA ILE A 195 1.52 4.39 18.58
C ILE A 195 2.76 4.21 17.68
N CYS A 196 3.76 5.09 17.73
CA CYS A 196 4.96 4.98 16.91
C CYS A 196 5.70 3.65 17.16
N GLU A 197 5.82 3.27 18.44
CA GLU A 197 6.48 2.05 18.91
C GLU A 197 5.72 0.77 18.56
N THR A 198 4.49 0.87 18.07
CA THR A 198 3.76 -0.27 17.52
C THR A 198 4.43 -0.78 16.25
N CYS A 199 5.04 0.11 15.47
CA CYS A 199 5.71 -0.25 14.21
C CYS A 199 7.23 -0.08 14.29
N HIS A 200 7.71 0.92 15.03
CA HIS A 200 9.11 1.29 15.09
C HIS A 200 9.75 0.91 16.42
N ILE A 201 11.06 0.69 16.43
CA ILE A 201 11.86 0.52 17.64
C ILE A 201 13.15 1.35 17.51
N PRO A 202 13.54 2.15 18.52
CA PRO A 202 14.71 3.02 18.40
C PRO A 202 16.03 2.26 18.24
N HIS A 203 16.12 1.02 18.74
CA HIS A 203 17.31 0.17 18.70
C HIS A 203 16.88 -1.30 18.48
N GLY A 204 17.58 -2.06 17.65
CA GLY A 204 17.23 -3.46 17.40
C GLY A 204 16.13 -3.69 16.35
N GLY A 205 15.90 -2.73 15.45
CA GLY A 205 14.94 -2.89 14.36
C GLY A 205 15.44 -3.89 13.32
N ILE A 206 14.53 -4.60 12.65
CA ILE A 206 14.90 -5.65 11.69
C ILE A 206 15.44 -5.11 10.36
N ASN A 207 15.39 -3.78 10.16
CA ASN A 207 15.83 -3.11 8.95
C ASN A 207 16.14 -1.62 9.22
N ASN A 208 16.70 -0.93 8.23
CA ASN A 208 17.08 0.49 8.32
C ASN A 208 15.88 1.47 8.37
N LYS A 209 14.64 0.97 8.41
CA LYS A 209 13.43 1.74 8.71
C LYS A 209 13.01 1.57 10.17
N PHE A 210 13.83 0.87 10.94
CA PHE A 210 13.70 0.61 12.37
C PHE A 210 12.38 -0.07 12.72
N LEU A 211 11.92 -0.98 11.87
CA LEU A 211 10.65 -1.66 12.06
C LEU A 211 10.79 -2.87 12.98
N VAL A 212 9.72 -3.21 13.70
CA VAL A 212 9.61 -4.44 14.51
C VAL A 212 9.26 -5.67 13.65
N LEU A 213 8.57 -5.47 12.53
CA LEU A 213 8.19 -6.50 11.56
C LEU A 213 8.44 -5.99 10.13
N SER A 214 8.54 -6.91 9.17
CA SER A 214 8.83 -6.52 7.79
C SER A 214 7.62 -5.89 7.12
N ALA A 215 7.83 -4.83 6.34
CA ALA A 215 6.80 -4.24 5.48
C ALA A 215 7.08 -4.45 3.98
N GLU A 216 8.21 -5.08 3.65
CA GLU A 216 8.73 -5.21 2.28
C GLU A 216 9.29 -6.63 2.00
N ASP A 217 9.26 -7.54 2.97
CA ASP A 217 9.57 -8.94 2.76
C ASP A 217 8.28 -9.74 2.96
N PRO A 218 7.63 -10.15 1.86
CA PRO A 218 6.38 -10.89 1.95
C PRO A 218 6.57 -12.35 2.39
N HIS A 219 7.80 -12.87 2.31
CA HIS A 219 8.14 -14.23 2.77
C HIS A 219 8.49 -14.28 4.26
N ALA A 220 8.52 -13.12 4.92
CA ALA A 220 8.70 -13.04 6.36
C ALA A 220 7.51 -13.73 7.08
N ARG A 221 7.80 -14.32 8.24
CA ARG A 221 6.78 -15.01 9.07
C ARG A 221 5.57 -14.13 9.40
N SER A 222 5.74 -12.81 9.46
CA SER A 222 4.65 -11.85 9.61
C SER A 222 5.00 -10.55 8.90
N VAL A 223 4.10 -10.09 8.03
CA VAL A 223 4.16 -8.76 7.41
C VAL A 223 3.45 -7.75 8.33
N LEU A 224 4.10 -6.63 8.61
CA LEU A 224 3.67 -5.61 9.56
C LEU A 224 2.23 -5.15 9.32
N CYS A 225 1.88 -4.87 8.06
CA CYS A 225 0.57 -4.34 7.69
C CYS A 225 -0.54 -5.38 7.91
N GLU A 226 -0.25 -6.64 7.61
CA GLU A 226 -1.19 -7.75 7.69
C GLU A 226 -1.65 -8.01 9.13
N VAL A 227 -0.79 -7.81 10.12
CA VAL A 227 -1.14 -8.06 11.54
C VAL A 227 -2.46 -7.39 11.94
N CYS A 228 -2.78 -6.22 11.36
CA CYS A 228 -4.04 -5.52 11.59
C CYS A 228 -4.98 -5.52 10.37
N HIS A 229 -4.43 -5.39 9.15
CA HIS A 229 -5.22 -5.12 7.94
C HIS A 229 -5.65 -6.37 7.16
N THR A 230 -5.27 -7.60 7.56
CA THR A 230 -5.80 -8.84 6.96
C THR A 230 -6.42 -9.79 7.97
N GLN A 231 -7.39 -10.59 7.51
CA GLN A 231 -8.08 -11.58 8.35
C GLN A 231 -7.19 -12.77 8.71
N ASN A 232 -6.29 -13.18 7.81
CA ASN A 232 -5.31 -14.24 8.07
C ASN A 232 -3.88 -13.71 7.78
N PRO A 233 -3.21 -13.11 8.77
CA PRO A 233 -1.85 -12.58 8.59
C PRO A 233 -0.85 -13.73 8.39
N GLY A 234 -0.06 -13.65 7.33
CA GLY A 234 0.95 -14.64 6.98
C GLY A 234 0.46 -15.73 6.01
N MET A 235 1.17 -15.82 4.89
CA MET A 235 1.35 -16.94 3.96
C MET A 235 0.24 -17.99 3.91
N THR A 236 -0.70 -17.80 2.98
CA THR A 236 -1.17 -18.95 2.20
C THR A 236 -0.02 -19.41 1.29
N LYS A 237 0.26 -20.72 1.26
CA LYS A 237 1.23 -21.30 0.29
C LYS A 237 0.71 -21.27 -1.14
N ASP A 238 -0.58 -20.98 -1.32
CA ASP A 238 -1.22 -20.80 -2.61
C ASP A 238 -1.30 -19.30 -2.91
N PRO A 239 -0.51 -18.79 -3.87
CA PRO A 239 -0.53 -17.37 -4.26
C PRO A 239 -1.88 -16.92 -4.84
N SER A 240 -2.74 -17.86 -5.26
CA SER A 240 -4.09 -17.55 -5.74
C SER A 240 -5.06 -17.16 -4.62
N LEU A 241 -4.68 -17.37 -3.36
CA LEU A 241 -5.49 -17.07 -2.18
C LEU A 241 -5.01 -15.82 -1.42
N ASN A 242 -4.09 -15.03 -1.98
CA ASN A 242 -3.65 -13.80 -1.33
C ASN A 242 -4.86 -12.87 -1.11
N HIS A 243 -5.12 -12.59 0.17
CA HIS A 243 -6.41 -12.18 0.77
C HIS A 243 -7.00 -10.84 0.32
N PHE A 244 -6.51 -10.28 -0.78
CA PHE A 244 -6.76 -8.92 -1.19
C PHE A 244 -7.31 -8.81 -2.60
N SER A 245 -7.68 -9.88 -3.29
CA SER A 245 -8.18 -9.86 -4.68
C SER A 245 -7.13 -9.46 -5.73
N HIS A 246 -6.32 -8.43 -5.51
CA HIS A 246 -5.12 -8.19 -6.34
C HIS A 246 -3.97 -9.13 -5.90
N PRO A 247 -3.25 -9.78 -6.85
CA PRO A 247 -2.08 -10.57 -6.51
C PRO A 247 -1.00 -9.68 -5.88
N LEU A 248 -0.77 -9.89 -4.58
CA LEU A 248 0.41 -9.40 -3.85
C LEU A 248 1.41 -10.55 -3.73
N ASP A 249 2.63 -10.24 -3.31
CA ASP A 249 3.70 -11.19 -2.98
C ASP A 249 4.16 -12.04 -4.18
N LEU A 250 3.94 -11.50 -5.37
CA LEU A 250 4.27 -12.11 -6.65
C LEU A 250 5.13 -11.15 -7.47
N LEU A 251 6.05 -11.74 -8.24
CA LEU A 251 6.79 -10.98 -9.25
C LEU A 251 5.83 -10.46 -10.32
N PRO A 252 5.99 -9.21 -10.79
CA PRO A 252 5.24 -8.73 -11.94
C PRO A 252 5.45 -9.64 -13.14
N GLY A 253 4.37 -10.33 -13.54
CA GLY A 253 4.32 -11.13 -14.76
C GLY A 253 4.22 -10.25 -16.02
N LYS A 254 3.93 -10.88 -17.17
CA LYS A 254 3.76 -10.16 -18.45
C LYS A 254 2.53 -9.24 -18.49
N VAL A 255 1.61 -9.40 -17.55
CA VAL A 255 0.31 -8.72 -17.47
C VAL A 255 0.43 -7.22 -17.12
N ALA A 256 1.53 -6.81 -16.49
CA ALA A 256 1.75 -5.45 -16.05
C ALA A 256 3.23 -5.03 -16.16
N LYS A 257 3.47 -3.75 -16.45
CA LYS A 257 4.82 -3.17 -16.48
C LYS A 257 4.97 -2.22 -15.31
N ILE A 258 5.67 -2.63 -14.25
CA ILE A 258 5.90 -1.75 -13.11
C ILE A 258 6.88 -0.63 -13.50
N PRO A 259 6.51 0.65 -13.33
CA PRO A 259 7.43 1.73 -13.59
C PRO A 259 8.49 1.83 -12.49
N LYS A 260 9.67 2.39 -12.80
CA LYS A 260 10.71 2.64 -11.78
C LYS A 260 10.33 3.75 -10.81
N LYS A 261 9.51 4.70 -11.26
CA LYS A 261 9.03 5.86 -10.50
C LYS A 261 7.55 6.06 -10.76
N TRP A 262 6.84 6.50 -9.72
CA TRP A 262 5.49 7.04 -9.80
C TRP A 262 5.46 8.37 -10.56
N SER A 263 4.27 8.84 -10.97
CA SER A 263 4.09 10.09 -11.72
C SER A 263 4.60 11.30 -10.93
N ASN A 264 4.52 11.25 -9.60
CA ASN A 264 5.08 12.25 -8.68
C ASN A 264 6.61 12.19 -8.53
N GLY A 265 7.31 11.36 -9.30
CA GLY A 265 8.77 11.23 -9.32
C GLY A 265 9.39 10.39 -8.20
N LYS A 266 8.60 9.91 -7.23
CA LYS A 266 9.08 9.01 -6.17
C LYS A 266 9.31 7.61 -6.73
N THR A 267 10.33 6.93 -6.23
CA THR A 267 10.63 5.54 -6.60
C THR A 267 9.50 4.61 -6.20
N VAL A 268 9.13 3.69 -7.09
CA VAL A 268 8.20 2.60 -6.77
C VAL A 268 8.88 1.62 -5.82
N THR A 269 8.21 1.28 -4.72
CA THR A 269 8.73 0.32 -3.74
C THR A 269 8.27 -1.08 -4.12
N LEU A 270 9.18 -2.04 -4.13
CA LEU A 270 8.92 -3.46 -4.33
C LEU A 270 9.42 -4.25 -3.14
N GLY A 271 9.00 -5.51 -3.07
CA GLY A 271 9.51 -6.47 -2.11
C GLY A 271 11.00 -6.72 -2.28
N THR A 272 11.63 -7.36 -1.29
CA THR A 272 13.08 -7.66 -1.32
C THR A 272 13.50 -8.51 -2.53
N GLY A 273 12.61 -9.33 -3.08
CA GLY A 273 12.80 -10.11 -4.30
C GLY A 273 12.28 -9.44 -5.58
N GLY A 274 11.69 -8.24 -5.50
CA GLY A 274 11.07 -7.54 -6.63
C GLY A 274 9.55 -7.75 -6.76
N GLU A 275 8.91 -8.31 -5.73
CA GLU A 275 7.48 -8.57 -5.70
C GLU A 275 6.63 -7.31 -5.52
N LEU A 276 5.37 -7.38 -5.93
CA LEU A 276 4.36 -6.42 -5.51
C LEU A 276 4.04 -6.62 -4.02
N VAL A 277 4.16 -5.56 -3.22
CA VAL A 277 3.86 -5.59 -1.78
C VAL A 277 2.90 -4.47 -1.42
N CYS A 278 2.31 -4.47 -0.22
CA CYS A 278 1.38 -3.41 0.21
C CYS A 278 1.98 -2.01 0.01
N ARG A 279 3.28 -1.88 0.30
CA ARG A 279 4.10 -0.66 0.18
C ARG A 279 4.35 -0.20 -1.26
N THR A 280 4.06 -1.04 -2.25
CA THR A 280 4.09 -0.63 -3.65
C THR A 280 3.05 0.46 -3.87
N CYS A 281 1.80 0.19 -3.50
CA CYS A 281 0.70 1.13 -3.67
C CYS A 281 0.51 2.05 -2.46
N HIS A 282 0.79 1.60 -1.24
CA HIS A 282 0.57 2.37 -0.02
C HIS A 282 1.84 2.98 0.57
N LYS A 283 1.69 4.15 1.18
CA LYS A 283 2.76 4.87 1.86
C LYS A 283 2.30 5.31 3.26
N PRO A 284 2.80 4.67 4.34
CA PRO A 284 2.35 4.98 5.70
C PRO A 284 2.65 6.41 6.17
N HIS A 285 3.66 7.08 5.60
CA HIS A 285 3.98 8.47 5.94
C HIS A 285 4.23 9.27 4.68
N TYR A 286 3.75 10.51 4.61
CA TYR A 286 3.92 11.39 3.45
C TYR A 286 3.36 10.80 2.14
N ALA A 287 2.19 10.15 2.24
CA ALA A 287 1.42 9.68 1.10
C ALA A 287 1.04 10.84 0.17
N ALA A 288 0.94 10.55 -1.13
CA ALA A 288 0.47 11.51 -2.13
C ALA A 288 -1.05 11.66 -2.03
N ASP A 289 -1.76 10.53 -2.04
CA ASP A 289 -3.18 10.47 -1.68
C ASP A 289 -3.35 10.35 -0.17
N ARG A 290 -4.23 11.17 0.41
CA ARG A 290 -4.44 11.25 1.85
C ARG A 290 -5.54 10.34 2.37
N GLU A 291 -6.47 9.97 1.50
CA GLU A 291 -7.67 9.23 1.88
C GLU A 291 -7.36 7.75 2.15
N PHE A 292 -6.57 7.14 1.26
CA PHE A 292 -6.15 5.75 1.29
C PHE A 292 -4.64 5.58 1.48
N LEU A 293 -3.92 6.68 1.68
CA LEU A 293 -2.47 6.69 1.89
C LEU A 293 -1.72 6.07 0.71
N LEU A 294 -2.05 6.44 -0.51
CA LEU A 294 -1.40 5.89 -1.70
C LEU A 294 -0.07 6.60 -1.99
N ALA A 295 0.87 5.84 -2.55
CA ALA A 295 2.19 6.29 -2.93
C ALA A 295 2.15 7.32 -4.07
N ASP A 296 1.08 7.30 -4.87
CA ASP A 296 0.77 8.28 -5.91
C ASP A 296 -0.71 8.69 -5.88
N PHE A 297 -1.07 9.65 -6.72
CA PHE A 297 -2.45 10.13 -6.84
C PHE A 297 -3.36 9.07 -7.49
N LYS A 298 -4.63 9.05 -7.06
CA LYS A 298 -5.68 8.11 -7.54
C LYS A 298 -6.62 8.69 -8.58
N GLU A 299 -6.40 9.93 -9.02
CA GLU A 299 -7.36 10.67 -9.84
C GLU A 299 -7.71 9.89 -11.12
N LYS A 300 -8.98 9.45 -11.23
CA LYS A 300 -9.54 8.74 -12.40
C LYS A 300 -8.75 7.48 -12.79
N ASP A 301 -8.40 6.65 -11.81
CA ASP A 301 -7.64 5.39 -11.99
C ASP A 301 -6.21 5.58 -12.55
N SER A 302 -5.64 6.77 -12.39
CA SER A 302 -4.26 7.08 -12.78
C SER A 302 -3.26 6.05 -12.25
N LEU A 303 -3.48 5.54 -11.03
CA LEU A 303 -2.59 4.56 -10.42
C LEU A 303 -2.59 3.20 -11.16
N CYS A 304 -3.74 2.76 -11.68
CA CYS A 304 -3.87 1.49 -12.38
C CYS A 304 -3.10 1.53 -13.71
N ILE A 305 -3.23 2.63 -14.44
CA ILE A 305 -2.61 2.80 -15.76
C ILE A 305 -1.10 2.99 -15.68
N GLU A 306 -0.52 3.31 -14.52
CA GLU A 306 0.94 3.32 -14.36
C GLU A 306 1.54 1.94 -14.65
N CYS A 307 0.83 0.88 -14.27
CA CYS A 307 1.23 -0.52 -14.51
C CYS A 307 0.51 -1.17 -15.70
N HIS A 308 -0.76 -0.80 -15.95
CA HIS A 308 -1.64 -1.44 -16.94
C HIS A 308 -1.93 -0.54 -18.16
N ARG A 309 -0.92 0.14 -18.68
CA ARG A 309 -1.03 1.14 -19.77
C ARG A 309 -1.84 0.66 -20.98
N ASP A 310 -1.66 -0.59 -21.38
CA ASP A 310 -2.34 -1.14 -22.56
C ASP A 310 -3.86 -1.30 -22.36
N HIS A 311 -4.33 -1.39 -21.11
CA HIS A 311 -5.76 -1.49 -20.78
C HIS A 311 -6.46 -0.13 -20.72
N ALA A 312 -5.71 0.99 -20.70
CA ALA A 312 -6.28 2.35 -20.63
C ALA A 312 -7.16 2.70 -21.85
N ARG A 313 -7.03 1.94 -22.94
CA ARG A 313 -7.75 2.13 -24.21
C ARG A 313 -9.25 1.86 -24.11
N ILE A 314 -9.71 1.29 -23.00
CA ILE A 314 -11.13 1.17 -22.66
C ILE A 314 -11.81 2.54 -22.51
N ALA A 315 -11.05 3.60 -22.22
CA ALA A 315 -11.56 4.96 -22.10
C ALA A 315 -12.34 5.37 -23.36
N GLY A 316 -13.55 5.90 -23.17
CA GLY A 316 -14.44 6.33 -24.26
C GLY A 316 -15.00 5.19 -25.13
N SER A 317 -14.75 3.94 -24.80
CA SER A 317 -15.39 2.77 -25.44
C SER A 317 -16.79 2.52 -24.84
N PRO A 318 -17.59 1.61 -25.42
CA PRO A 318 -18.86 1.20 -24.80
C PRO A 318 -18.73 0.56 -23.40
N HIS A 319 -17.55 0.10 -22.99
CA HIS A 319 -17.29 -0.37 -21.61
C HIS A 319 -16.78 0.74 -20.69
N ASP A 320 -16.61 1.97 -21.19
CA ASP A 320 -16.47 3.13 -20.31
C ASP A 320 -17.84 3.48 -19.72
N LEU A 321 -18.12 2.94 -18.53
CA LEU A 321 -19.42 3.09 -17.86
C LEU A 321 -19.73 4.56 -17.50
N LYS A 322 -18.75 5.45 -17.47
CA LYS A 322 -19.02 6.90 -17.37
C LYS A 322 -19.82 7.43 -18.55
N VAL A 323 -19.71 6.76 -19.70
CA VAL A 323 -20.42 7.09 -20.94
C VAL A 323 -21.63 6.18 -21.14
N SER A 324 -21.46 4.86 -20.95
CA SER A 324 -22.51 3.89 -21.30
C SER A 324 -23.56 3.68 -20.21
N ALA A 325 -23.21 3.81 -18.93
CA ALA A 325 -24.13 3.70 -17.80
C ALA A 325 -23.69 4.58 -16.62
N PRO A 326 -23.78 5.92 -16.73
CA PRO A 326 -23.21 6.85 -15.74
C PRO A 326 -23.78 6.68 -14.32
N GLU A 327 -25.04 6.23 -14.23
CA GLU A 327 -25.75 5.95 -12.98
C GLU A 327 -25.46 4.56 -12.41
N TYR A 328 -24.64 3.73 -13.08
CA TYR A 328 -24.24 2.44 -12.53
C TYR A 328 -23.44 2.65 -11.25
N ILE A 329 -23.88 1.99 -10.18
CA ILE A 329 -23.28 2.03 -8.86
C ILE A 329 -22.43 0.78 -8.69
N ASN A 330 -21.13 0.97 -8.42
CA ASN A 330 -20.22 -0.13 -8.14
C ASN A 330 -20.48 -0.72 -6.74
N MET A 331 -19.79 -1.79 -6.37
CA MET A 331 -19.91 -2.40 -5.05
C MET A 331 -19.46 -1.52 -3.88
N LEU A 332 -18.69 -0.47 -4.14
CA LEU A 332 -18.28 0.51 -3.13
C LEU A 332 -19.34 1.60 -2.90
N GLY A 333 -20.47 1.54 -3.62
CA GLY A 333 -21.55 2.52 -3.51
C GLY A 333 -21.30 3.80 -4.31
N GLU A 334 -20.34 3.81 -5.21
CA GLU A 334 -19.95 4.95 -6.03
C GLU A 334 -20.55 4.85 -7.43
N THR A 335 -21.01 5.98 -7.98
CA THR A 335 -21.43 6.05 -9.39
C THR A 335 -20.22 5.90 -10.31
N SER A 336 -20.44 5.40 -11.52
CA SER A 336 -19.35 5.22 -12.51
C SER A 336 -18.60 6.52 -12.80
N THR A 337 -19.29 7.66 -12.77
CA THR A 337 -18.70 8.99 -12.93
C THR A 337 -17.74 9.38 -11.80
N HIS A 338 -17.95 8.87 -10.58
CA HIS A 338 -17.10 9.12 -9.42
C HIS A 338 -16.01 8.06 -9.24
N ALA A 339 -16.37 6.80 -9.43
CA ALA A 339 -15.54 5.62 -9.21
C ALA A 339 -14.34 5.54 -10.16
N GLY A 340 -14.47 6.10 -11.37
CA GLY A 340 -13.47 6.02 -12.42
C GLY A 340 -13.82 5.02 -13.53
N LEU A 341 -12.88 4.83 -14.45
CA LEU A 341 -12.91 3.88 -15.56
C LEU A 341 -12.77 2.41 -15.13
N CYS A 342 -11.94 2.10 -14.13
CA CYS A 342 -11.61 0.71 -13.77
C CYS A 342 -12.49 0.17 -12.63
N SER A 343 -12.77 1.01 -11.64
CA SER A 343 -13.52 0.68 -10.42
C SER A 343 -14.91 0.04 -10.64
N PRO A 344 -15.68 0.37 -11.70
CA PRO A 344 -16.96 -0.31 -11.93
C PRO A 344 -16.85 -1.83 -12.12
N CYS A 345 -15.69 -2.33 -12.57
CA CYS A 345 -15.47 -3.76 -12.80
C CYS A 345 -14.40 -4.35 -11.87
N HIS A 346 -13.40 -3.57 -11.44
CA HIS A 346 -12.25 -4.06 -10.70
C HIS A 346 -12.12 -3.44 -9.31
N SER A 347 -11.86 -4.25 -8.28
CA SER A 347 -11.54 -3.75 -6.94
C SER A 347 -10.31 -4.44 -6.35
N VAL A 348 -9.18 -3.73 -6.28
CA VAL A 348 -7.90 -4.28 -5.82
C VAL A 348 -7.89 -4.81 -4.40
N HIS A 349 -8.97 -4.60 -3.63
CA HIS A 349 -9.25 -5.15 -2.32
C HIS A 349 -10.71 -5.63 -2.27
N ASN A 350 -10.96 -6.79 -1.65
CA ASN A 350 -12.31 -7.30 -1.38
C ASN A 350 -13.24 -7.31 -2.62
N ALA A 351 -12.72 -7.64 -3.79
CA ALA A 351 -13.55 -7.89 -4.96
C ALA A 351 -14.56 -9.01 -4.68
N ASN A 352 -15.73 -8.94 -5.30
CA ASN A 352 -16.79 -9.97 -5.19
C ASN A 352 -16.26 -11.36 -5.55
N GLU A 353 -15.44 -11.40 -6.58
CA GLU A 353 -14.71 -12.57 -7.04
C GLU A 353 -13.22 -12.21 -7.11
N GLN A 354 -12.40 -13.02 -6.46
CA GLN A 354 -10.96 -12.78 -6.38
C GLN A 354 -10.31 -12.91 -7.76
N LYS A 355 -10.78 -13.86 -8.58
CA LYS A 355 -10.32 -13.98 -9.97
C LYS A 355 -10.68 -12.75 -10.76
N PHE A 356 -9.71 -12.26 -11.54
CA PHE A 356 -9.82 -11.02 -12.32
C PHE A 356 -10.09 -9.77 -11.49
N ILE A 357 -10.00 -9.87 -10.15
CA ILE A 357 -10.28 -8.74 -9.25
C ILE A 357 -11.72 -8.22 -9.46
N TRP A 358 -12.65 -9.13 -9.78
CA TRP A 358 -13.97 -8.75 -10.30
C TRP A 358 -14.92 -8.25 -9.20
N SER A 359 -15.34 -7.00 -9.33
CA SER A 359 -16.16 -6.28 -8.35
C SER A 359 -17.57 -5.96 -8.84
N ALA A 360 -17.92 -6.30 -10.07
CA ALA A 360 -19.32 -6.22 -10.51
C ALA A 360 -20.08 -7.50 -10.11
N PRO A 361 -21.43 -7.49 -10.16
CA PRO A 361 -22.22 -8.70 -9.93
C PRO A 361 -21.82 -9.83 -10.88
N LEU A 362 -21.95 -11.07 -10.43
CA LEU A 362 -21.93 -12.24 -11.30
C LEU A 362 -23.36 -12.52 -11.78
N GLY A 363 -23.52 -12.69 -13.08
CA GLY A 363 -24.80 -13.01 -13.71
C GLY A 363 -25.03 -14.52 -13.85
N PRO A 364 -26.14 -14.92 -14.48
CA PRO A 364 -26.43 -16.32 -14.72
C PRO A 364 -25.44 -16.92 -15.74
N SER A 365 -25.10 -18.20 -15.59
CA SER A 365 -24.22 -18.91 -16.53
C SER A 365 -24.91 -19.26 -17.87
N LYS A 366 -26.22 -19.00 -17.97
CA LYS A 366 -27.05 -19.14 -19.17
C LYS A 366 -28.14 -18.06 -19.13
N LEU A 367 -28.25 -17.24 -20.18
CA LEU A 367 -29.36 -16.29 -20.32
C LEU A 367 -30.60 -16.99 -20.90
N ASP A 368 -31.77 -16.41 -20.62
CA ASP A 368 -33.03 -16.90 -21.18
C ASP A 368 -33.02 -16.82 -22.70
N GLY A 369 -33.51 -17.89 -23.35
CA GLY A 369 -33.52 -18.03 -24.80
C GLY A 369 -32.22 -18.58 -25.42
N TRP A 370 -31.14 -18.74 -24.65
CA TRP A 370 -29.94 -19.42 -25.16
C TRP A 370 -30.22 -20.90 -25.44
N ASN A 371 -29.75 -21.35 -26.61
CA ASN A 371 -29.82 -22.76 -26.97
C ASN A 371 -28.96 -23.59 -26.02
N GLU A 372 -29.49 -24.70 -25.51
CA GLU A 372 -28.77 -25.62 -24.60
C GLU A 372 -27.45 -26.15 -25.16
N LYS A 373 -27.29 -26.23 -26.48
CA LYS A 373 -26.04 -26.64 -27.13
C LYS A 373 -24.95 -25.56 -27.11
N TYR A 374 -25.33 -24.30 -26.85
CA TYR A 374 -24.48 -23.11 -26.91
C TYR A 374 -24.30 -22.48 -25.52
N THR A 375 -24.05 -23.33 -24.53
CA THR A 375 -23.84 -22.91 -23.13
C THR A 375 -22.59 -23.54 -22.54
N SER A 376 -22.08 -22.91 -21.49
CA SER A 376 -21.07 -23.50 -20.61
C SER A 376 -21.56 -23.31 -19.17
N GLU A 377 -22.37 -24.27 -18.71
CA GLU A 377 -22.95 -24.23 -17.37
C GLU A 377 -21.87 -24.03 -16.30
N GLY A 378 -22.15 -23.13 -15.36
CA GLY A 378 -21.25 -22.83 -14.25
C GLY A 378 -19.93 -22.12 -14.62
N ASN A 379 -19.74 -21.69 -15.88
CA ASN A 379 -18.50 -21.04 -16.28
C ASN A 379 -18.37 -19.62 -15.72
N LEU A 380 -17.35 -19.39 -14.89
CA LEU A 380 -17.11 -18.11 -14.23
C LEU A 380 -16.95 -16.93 -15.21
N VAL A 381 -16.26 -17.12 -16.33
CA VAL A 381 -16.02 -16.04 -17.32
C VAL A 381 -17.34 -15.61 -17.98
N VAL A 382 -18.27 -16.55 -18.18
CA VAL A 382 -19.61 -16.23 -18.68
C VAL A 382 -20.38 -15.41 -17.67
N MET A 383 -20.35 -15.83 -16.39
CA MET A 383 -21.04 -15.14 -15.30
C MET A 383 -20.51 -13.71 -15.09
N VAL A 384 -19.21 -13.50 -15.27
CA VAL A 384 -18.58 -12.17 -15.29
C VAL A 384 -19.24 -11.26 -16.35
N CYS A 385 -19.40 -11.74 -17.58
CA CYS A 385 -20.02 -10.94 -18.65
C CYS A 385 -21.52 -10.74 -18.45
N THR A 386 -22.25 -11.81 -18.11
CA THR A 386 -23.72 -11.78 -17.95
C THR A 386 -24.16 -11.03 -16.71
N GLY A 387 -23.25 -10.72 -15.77
CA GLY A 387 -23.53 -9.84 -14.63
C GLY A 387 -23.96 -8.43 -15.05
N CYS A 388 -23.48 -7.96 -16.20
CA CYS A 388 -23.94 -6.71 -16.81
C CYS A 388 -24.82 -6.97 -18.03
N HIS A 389 -24.49 -7.98 -18.84
CA HIS A 389 -25.21 -8.36 -20.06
C HIS A 389 -26.37 -9.32 -19.75
N SER A 390 -27.30 -8.89 -18.90
CA SER A 390 -28.57 -9.56 -18.68
C SER A 390 -29.70 -8.54 -18.55
N GLU A 391 -30.94 -8.99 -18.70
CA GLU A 391 -32.11 -8.14 -18.53
C GLU A 391 -32.07 -7.42 -17.16
N GLY A 392 -32.41 -6.12 -17.15
CA GLY A 392 -32.42 -5.29 -15.96
C GLY A 392 -31.05 -4.79 -15.47
N ASN A 393 -29.93 -5.27 -16.03
CA ASN A 393 -28.58 -4.84 -15.65
C ASN A 393 -28.01 -3.75 -16.57
N ALA A 394 -26.82 -3.22 -16.23
CA ALA A 394 -26.19 -2.07 -16.88
C ALA A 394 -26.07 -2.18 -18.41
N ALA A 395 -25.88 -3.39 -18.94
CA ALA A 395 -25.79 -3.67 -20.37
C ALA A 395 -26.98 -4.50 -20.87
N GLY A 396 -28.13 -4.47 -20.19
CA GLY A 396 -29.31 -5.28 -20.53
C GLY A 396 -29.97 -4.96 -21.87
N LYS A 397 -29.58 -3.87 -22.52
CA LYS A 397 -29.98 -3.55 -23.91
C LYS A 397 -29.07 -4.20 -24.97
N GLN A 398 -27.94 -4.79 -24.55
CA GLN A 398 -26.91 -5.36 -25.42
C GLN A 398 -26.70 -6.84 -25.07
N LEU A 399 -27.75 -7.65 -25.21
CA LEU A 399 -27.72 -9.07 -24.87
C LEU A 399 -27.15 -9.92 -26.01
N PRO A 400 -26.27 -10.92 -25.72
CA PRO A 400 -25.88 -11.92 -26.71
C PRO A 400 -27.10 -12.78 -27.10
N PRO A 401 -27.52 -12.81 -28.39
CA PRO A 401 -28.81 -13.40 -28.77
C PRO A 401 -28.83 -14.93 -28.88
N PHE A 402 -27.68 -15.59 -29.14
CA PHE A 402 -27.64 -17.04 -29.47
C PHE A 402 -26.89 -17.91 -28.47
N GLY A 403 -26.20 -17.31 -27.50
CA GLY A 403 -25.34 -18.03 -26.55
C GLY A 403 -23.86 -17.96 -26.90
N LEU A 404 -23.14 -18.98 -26.47
CA LEU A 404 -21.70 -19.16 -26.63
C LEU A 404 -21.40 -20.02 -27.86
N HIS A 405 -20.11 -20.22 -28.13
CA HIS A 405 -19.71 -21.26 -29.05
C HIS A 405 -20.09 -22.64 -28.47
N PRO A 406 -20.59 -23.60 -29.28
CA PRO A 406 -21.05 -24.91 -28.78
C PRO A 406 -19.99 -25.67 -27.97
N ARG A 407 -20.42 -26.33 -26.89
CA ARG A 407 -19.62 -27.28 -26.10
C ARG A 407 -19.34 -28.53 -26.95
N GLY A 408 -18.14 -29.09 -26.81
CA GLY A 408 -17.73 -30.32 -27.49
C GLY A 408 -16.81 -30.08 -28.66
N LEU A 409 -15.55 -29.73 -28.37
CA LEU A 409 -14.44 -29.98 -29.28
C LEU A 409 -14.08 -31.47 -29.20
N GLU A 410 -14.92 -32.35 -29.74
CA GLU A 410 -14.31 -33.46 -30.49
C GLU A 410 -13.85 -32.81 -31.80
N ILE A 411 -12.66 -32.20 -31.79
CA ILE A 411 -11.96 -31.94 -33.05
C ILE A 411 -11.66 -33.34 -33.59
N PRO A 412 -12.27 -33.77 -34.70
CA PRO A 412 -11.91 -35.02 -35.34
C PRO A 412 -10.40 -35.06 -35.52
N GLU A 413 -9.74 -36.17 -35.20
CA GLU A 413 -8.28 -36.24 -35.12
C GLU A 413 -7.60 -35.84 -36.46
N ASP A 414 -8.31 -36.03 -37.57
CA ASP A 414 -7.98 -35.63 -38.94
C ASP A 414 -8.17 -34.13 -39.25
N LYS A 415 -8.92 -33.39 -38.41
CA LYS A 415 -9.10 -31.94 -38.48
C LYS A 415 -8.26 -31.17 -37.46
N ARG A 416 -7.39 -31.84 -36.70
CA ARG A 416 -6.30 -31.22 -35.93
C ARG A 416 -5.18 -30.76 -36.89
N ILE A 417 -5.54 -29.94 -37.87
CA ILE A 417 -4.60 -29.41 -38.86
C ILE A 417 -3.87 -28.25 -38.16
N PHE A 418 -2.69 -28.55 -37.59
CA PHE A 418 -1.83 -27.66 -36.80
C PHE A 418 -2.31 -27.37 -35.38
N ALA A 419 -2.07 -28.35 -34.50
CA ALA A 419 -2.04 -28.14 -33.05
C ALA A 419 -0.96 -27.11 -32.65
N ASN A 420 -1.21 -25.82 -32.87
CA ASN A 420 -0.51 -24.79 -32.14
C ASN A 420 -1.21 -24.67 -30.78
N LYS A 421 -1.01 -25.67 -29.90
CA LYS A 421 -1.47 -25.61 -28.50
C LYS A 421 -1.01 -24.31 -27.81
N GLN A 422 0.03 -23.65 -28.33
CA GLN A 422 0.47 -22.32 -27.93
C GLN A 422 -0.48 -21.16 -28.29
N LEU A 423 -1.30 -21.27 -29.35
CA LEU A 423 -2.33 -20.26 -29.67
C LEU A 423 -3.56 -20.36 -28.74
N LEU A 424 -3.95 -21.58 -28.35
CA LEU A 424 -5.09 -21.86 -27.47
C LEU A 424 -4.81 -21.60 -25.98
N VAL A 425 -3.53 -21.58 -25.59
CA VAL A 425 -3.05 -21.28 -24.22
C VAL A 425 -2.36 -19.91 -24.16
N GLY A 426 -2.22 -19.23 -25.30
CA GLY A 426 -1.62 -17.90 -25.39
C GLY A 426 -2.61 -16.81 -25.02
N GLU A 427 -2.08 -15.64 -24.62
CA GLU A 427 -2.87 -14.44 -24.31
C GLU A 427 -3.77 -13.98 -25.47
N GLN A 428 -3.51 -14.45 -26.69
CA GLN A 428 -4.23 -14.02 -27.89
C GLN A 428 -5.66 -14.56 -27.94
N PHE A 429 -5.90 -15.87 -27.72
CA PHE A 429 -7.24 -16.49 -27.77
C PHE A 429 -7.45 -17.46 -26.59
N PRO A 430 -7.65 -16.94 -25.37
CA PRO A 430 -7.69 -17.77 -24.18
C PRO A 430 -8.96 -18.63 -24.10
N VAL A 431 -8.78 -19.89 -23.70
CA VAL A 431 -9.86 -20.86 -23.45
C VAL A 431 -9.93 -21.17 -21.95
N TYR A 432 -11.14 -21.30 -21.40
CA TYR A 432 -11.35 -21.32 -19.95
C TYR A 432 -12.14 -22.52 -19.46
N ASN A 433 -11.69 -23.17 -18.38
CA ASN A 433 -12.51 -24.16 -17.68
C ASN A 433 -13.68 -23.49 -16.91
N GLU A 434 -14.52 -24.29 -16.26
CA GLU A 434 -15.69 -23.81 -15.53
C GLU A 434 -15.31 -22.84 -14.37
N ARG A 435 -14.12 -23.00 -13.79
CA ARG A 435 -13.57 -22.12 -12.74
C ARG A 435 -12.89 -20.85 -13.27
N GLY A 436 -12.94 -20.61 -14.58
CA GLY A 436 -12.29 -19.47 -15.22
C GLY A 436 -10.76 -19.55 -15.30
N GLU A 437 -10.20 -20.76 -15.26
CA GLU A 437 -8.75 -20.98 -15.41
C GLU A 437 -8.40 -21.21 -16.88
N LEU A 438 -7.26 -20.66 -17.30
CA LEU A 438 -6.73 -20.90 -18.64
C LEU A 438 -6.37 -22.37 -18.82
N THR A 439 -6.80 -22.97 -19.93
CA THR A 439 -6.54 -24.38 -20.24
C THR A 439 -6.59 -24.62 -21.74
N THR A 440 -5.91 -25.68 -22.21
CA THR A 440 -6.01 -26.19 -23.60
C THR A 440 -7.36 -26.86 -23.90
N GLU A 441 -8.09 -27.28 -22.88
CA GLU A 441 -9.25 -28.18 -22.99
C GLU A 441 -10.53 -27.58 -22.37
N GLY A 442 -10.58 -26.25 -22.27
CA GLY A 442 -11.71 -25.54 -21.68
C GLY A 442 -12.81 -25.20 -22.70
N ASN A 443 -13.71 -24.31 -22.27
CA ASN A 443 -14.80 -23.78 -23.06
C ASN A 443 -14.37 -22.54 -23.84
N ILE A 444 -14.84 -22.43 -25.08
CA ILE A 444 -14.77 -21.19 -25.87
C ILE A 444 -15.87 -20.27 -25.35
N VAL A 445 -15.48 -19.19 -24.68
CA VAL A 445 -16.38 -18.25 -24.00
C VAL A 445 -16.16 -16.83 -24.52
N CYS A 446 -16.92 -15.86 -24.01
CA CYS A 446 -16.88 -14.46 -24.46
C CYS A 446 -15.44 -13.91 -24.62
N SER A 447 -14.61 -14.09 -23.59
CA SER A 447 -13.24 -13.58 -23.55
C SER A 447 -12.24 -14.30 -24.46
N THR A 448 -12.63 -15.43 -25.07
CA THR A 448 -11.82 -16.11 -26.09
C THR A 448 -11.74 -15.28 -27.36
N CYS A 449 -12.86 -14.67 -27.77
CA CYS A 449 -12.94 -13.83 -28.97
C CYS A 449 -12.90 -12.34 -28.64
N HIS A 450 -13.37 -11.93 -27.46
CA HIS A 450 -13.41 -10.53 -27.05
C HIS A 450 -12.32 -10.17 -26.05
N ASN A 451 -11.74 -8.98 -26.21
CA ASN A 451 -10.91 -8.29 -25.23
C ASN A 451 -11.69 -7.07 -24.70
N PRO A 452 -12.25 -7.12 -23.49
CA PRO A 452 -13.11 -6.07 -22.96
C PRO A 452 -12.42 -4.71 -22.82
N HIS A 453 -11.08 -4.65 -22.90
CA HIS A 453 -10.30 -3.42 -22.76
C HIS A 453 -9.94 -2.73 -24.07
N GLN A 454 -10.26 -3.31 -25.23
CA GLN A 454 -9.86 -2.80 -26.54
C GLN A 454 -11.05 -2.85 -27.49
N TRP A 455 -11.64 -1.70 -27.83
CA TRP A 455 -12.82 -1.64 -28.71
C TRP A 455 -12.54 -2.13 -30.15
N ASP A 456 -11.46 -1.64 -30.74
CA ASP A 456 -11.02 -1.97 -32.09
C ASP A 456 -9.61 -2.60 -32.02
N PRO A 457 -9.44 -3.88 -32.41
CA PRO A 457 -8.14 -4.57 -32.29
C PRO A 457 -7.03 -3.97 -33.14
N HIS A 458 -7.35 -3.24 -34.21
CA HIS A 458 -6.36 -2.67 -35.13
C HIS A 458 -6.11 -1.18 -34.89
N ASN A 459 -6.86 -0.57 -33.98
CA ASN A 459 -6.70 0.83 -33.60
C ASN A 459 -6.37 0.98 -32.11
N HIS A 460 -5.15 1.39 -31.80
CA HIS A 460 -4.64 1.50 -30.43
C HIS A 460 -4.97 2.84 -29.76
N THR A 461 -5.98 3.58 -30.24
CA THR A 461 -6.47 4.81 -29.61
C THR A 461 -7.62 4.53 -28.65
N ASN A 462 -7.90 5.50 -27.77
CA ASN A 462 -9.13 5.51 -26.97
C ASN A 462 -10.38 5.49 -27.85
N GLY A 463 -11.49 5.07 -27.26
CA GLY A 463 -12.80 5.13 -27.90
C GLY A 463 -13.29 6.57 -28.13
N ARG A 464 -14.37 6.70 -28.89
CA ARG A 464 -14.88 8.00 -29.37
C ARG A 464 -15.63 8.81 -28.30
N GLY A 465 -15.81 8.27 -27.09
CA GLY A 465 -16.56 8.93 -26.01
C GLY A 465 -18.08 8.96 -26.24
N VAL A 466 -18.56 8.19 -27.20
CA VAL A 466 -19.99 8.01 -27.51
C VAL A 466 -20.29 6.54 -27.67
N GLN A 467 -21.53 6.13 -27.41
CA GLN A 467 -21.98 4.77 -27.66
C GLN A 467 -21.93 4.50 -29.17
N ALA A 468 -20.95 3.70 -29.59
CA ALA A 468 -20.77 3.32 -30.98
C ALA A 468 -21.38 1.93 -31.22
N GLU A 469 -22.09 1.78 -32.34
CA GLU A 469 -22.56 0.47 -32.77
C GLU A 469 -21.37 -0.34 -33.33
N GLY A 470 -21.33 -1.62 -32.95
CA GLY A 470 -20.27 -2.54 -33.30
C GLY A 470 -20.38 -3.13 -34.71
N SER A 471 -19.26 -3.53 -35.28
CA SER A 471 -19.18 -4.25 -36.56
C SER A 471 -18.48 -5.61 -36.37
N ALA A 472 -18.33 -6.35 -37.48
CA ALA A 472 -17.54 -7.58 -37.53
C ALA A 472 -16.02 -7.34 -37.36
N THR A 473 -15.55 -6.11 -37.22
CA THR A 473 -14.11 -5.81 -36.99
C THR A 473 -13.87 -4.97 -35.74
N THR A 474 -14.92 -4.62 -34.99
CA THR A 474 -14.85 -3.85 -33.74
C THR A 474 -15.52 -4.65 -32.62
N SER A 475 -16.36 -4.06 -31.76
CA SER A 475 -17.12 -4.83 -30.76
C SER A 475 -16.23 -5.59 -29.78
N PHE A 476 -15.07 -5.05 -29.44
CA PHE A 476 -14.10 -5.68 -28.55
C PHE A 476 -13.43 -6.94 -29.10
N LEU A 477 -13.47 -7.19 -30.40
CA LEU A 477 -12.86 -8.39 -30.98
C LEU A 477 -11.33 -8.39 -30.79
N ARG A 478 -10.77 -9.59 -30.60
CA ARG A 478 -9.31 -9.81 -30.60
C ARG A 478 -8.76 -9.79 -32.03
N PRO A 479 -7.51 -9.33 -32.24
CA PRO A 479 -6.93 -9.25 -33.58
C PRO A 479 -6.92 -10.60 -34.30
N ASP A 480 -7.42 -10.60 -35.54
CA ASP A 480 -7.42 -11.75 -36.47
C ASP A 480 -8.08 -13.04 -35.93
N VAL A 481 -9.08 -12.92 -35.03
CA VAL A 481 -9.81 -14.08 -34.49
C VAL A 481 -10.47 -14.94 -35.57
N ASP A 482 -10.97 -14.33 -36.63
CA ASP A 482 -11.58 -15.00 -37.77
C ASP A 482 -10.54 -15.82 -38.57
N LYS A 483 -9.33 -15.28 -38.75
CA LYS A 483 -8.27 -15.89 -39.58
C LYS A 483 -7.41 -16.89 -38.82
N LEU A 484 -7.21 -16.69 -37.53
CA LEU A 484 -6.25 -17.45 -36.73
C LEU A 484 -6.90 -18.43 -35.77
N PHE A 485 -8.11 -18.13 -35.27
CA PHE A 485 -8.78 -19.02 -34.31
C PHE A 485 -9.92 -19.78 -34.98
N CYS A 486 -10.85 -19.08 -35.62
CA CYS A 486 -12.00 -19.72 -36.26
C CYS A 486 -11.61 -20.57 -37.48
N ALA A 487 -10.59 -20.15 -38.25
CA ALA A 487 -10.12 -20.87 -39.44
C ALA A 487 -9.56 -22.27 -39.12
N GLU A 488 -9.02 -22.47 -37.92
CA GLU A 488 -8.51 -23.78 -37.47
C GLU A 488 -9.61 -24.86 -37.47
N CYS A 489 -10.85 -24.48 -37.17
CA CYS A 489 -11.99 -25.41 -37.13
C CYS A 489 -12.93 -25.27 -38.34
N HIS A 490 -13.04 -24.07 -38.92
CA HIS A 490 -13.99 -23.77 -39.97
C HIS A 490 -13.36 -23.62 -41.36
N GLY A 491 -12.02 -23.65 -41.48
CA GLY A 491 -11.32 -23.49 -42.75
C GLY A 491 -11.76 -22.23 -43.50
N GLU A 492 -11.97 -22.36 -44.80
CA GLU A 492 -12.38 -21.27 -45.70
C GLU A 492 -13.74 -20.65 -45.34
N ASP A 493 -14.62 -21.39 -44.67
CA ASP A 493 -15.93 -20.90 -44.23
C ASP A 493 -15.84 -19.90 -43.06
N SER A 494 -14.68 -19.82 -42.40
CA SER A 494 -14.51 -19.04 -41.17
C SER A 494 -14.98 -17.60 -41.31
N LEU A 495 -14.49 -16.90 -42.34
CA LEU A 495 -14.83 -15.49 -42.58
C LEU A 495 -16.32 -15.29 -42.84
N PHE A 496 -16.94 -16.22 -43.59
CA PHE A 496 -18.38 -16.15 -43.89
C PHE A 496 -19.20 -16.34 -42.63
N LYS A 497 -18.93 -17.40 -41.85
CA LYS A 497 -19.63 -17.68 -40.59
C LYS A 497 -19.48 -16.53 -39.62
N PHE A 498 -18.26 -16.04 -39.45
CA PHE A 498 -17.96 -14.92 -38.57
C PHE A 498 -18.74 -13.66 -38.96
N LYS A 499 -18.69 -13.23 -40.23
CA LYS A 499 -19.45 -12.08 -40.73
C LYS A 499 -20.95 -12.26 -40.59
N PHE A 500 -21.46 -13.46 -40.83
CA PHE A 500 -22.88 -13.77 -40.68
C PHE A 500 -23.34 -13.54 -39.23
N PHE A 501 -22.67 -14.16 -38.24
CA PHE A 501 -23.05 -14.04 -36.82
C PHE A 501 -22.76 -12.66 -36.23
N HIS A 502 -21.87 -11.87 -36.81
CA HIS A 502 -21.59 -10.47 -36.40
C HIS A 502 -22.29 -9.41 -37.27
N SER A 503 -23.20 -9.81 -38.17
CA SER A 503 -24.05 -8.88 -38.93
C SER A 503 -25.35 -8.59 -38.19
N THR A 504 -25.98 -7.44 -38.47
CA THR A 504 -27.32 -7.10 -37.98
C THR A 504 -28.34 -8.18 -38.35
N LEU A 505 -28.28 -8.70 -39.59
CA LEU A 505 -29.13 -9.80 -40.06
C LEU A 505 -28.93 -11.10 -39.26
N GLY A 506 -27.70 -11.41 -38.88
CA GLY A 506 -27.39 -12.51 -37.98
C GLY A 506 -27.98 -12.28 -36.59
N ARG A 507 -27.79 -11.09 -36.02
CA ARG A 507 -28.29 -10.68 -34.69
C ARG A 507 -29.83 -10.65 -34.60
N GLU A 508 -30.52 -10.28 -35.67
CA GLU A 508 -31.99 -10.15 -35.73
C GLU A 508 -32.71 -11.44 -36.11
N LYS A 509 -31.99 -12.51 -36.46
CA LYS A 509 -32.57 -13.73 -37.05
C LYS A 509 -33.42 -14.60 -36.12
N ALA A 510 -33.75 -14.12 -34.90
CA ALA A 510 -34.92 -14.58 -34.16
C ALA A 510 -36.26 -14.11 -34.78
N LYS A 511 -36.24 -13.22 -35.79
CA LYS A 511 -37.43 -12.74 -36.53
C LYS A 511 -37.40 -12.97 -38.05
N SER A 512 -36.45 -13.73 -38.59
CA SER A 512 -36.39 -13.97 -40.04
C SER A 512 -37.24 -15.18 -40.45
N PRO A 513 -38.15 -15.06 -41.44
CA PRO A 513 -38.98 -16.16 -41.93
C PRO A 513 -38.22 -17.29 -42.67
N PHE A 514 -36.89 -17.19 -42.79
CA PHE A 514 -36.05 -18.17 -43.50
C PHE A 514 -35.39 -19.18 -42.57
N GLN A 515 -36.17 -19.83 -41.70
CA GLN A 515 -35.85 -21.17 -41.23
C GLN A 515 -36.06 -22.13 -42.42
N LEU A 516 -35.06 -22.28 -43.27
CA LEU A 516 -35.03 -23.40 -44.21
C LEU A 516 -34.92 -24.68 -43.38
N LYS A 517 -36.05 -25.37 -43.22
CA LYS A 517 -36.10 -26.75 -42.78
C LYS A 517 -35.20 -27.55 -43.71
N GLN A 518 -34.07 -28.03 -43.18
CA GLN A 518 -33.21 -28.99 -43.84
C GLN A 518 -33.90 -30.38 -43.76
N LYS A 519 -34.92 -30.58 -44.60
CA LYS A 519 -35.70 -31.79 -44.90
C LYS A 519 -36.70 -31.29 -45.96
N ASP A 520 -36.53 -31.47 -47.26
CA ASP A 520 -36.29 -32.72 -47.97
C ASP A 520 -35.51 -32.47 -49.26
N ILE A 521 -34.28 -33.00 -49.33
CA ILE A 521 -33.69 -33.40 -50.62
C ILE A 521 -33.40 -34.89 -50.46
N LYS A 522 -34.42 -35.69 -50.76
CA LYS A 522 -34.26 -37.10 -51.12
C LYS A 522 -34.87 -37.28 -52.51
N THR A 523 -33.98 -37.51 -53.48
CA THR A 523 -34.15 -38.44 -54.60
C THR A 523 -35.59 -38.78 -55.01
N GLN A 524 -36.03 -38.20 -56.12
CA GLN A 524 -36.43 -38.93 -57.33
C GLN A 524 -36.31 -38.02 -58.55
#